data_AF-A0A316ZF10-F1
#
_entry.id   AF-A0A316ZF10-F1
#
_cell.length_a   1.000
_cell.length_b   1.000
_cell.length_c   1.000
_cell.angle_alpha   90.00
_cell.angle_beta   90.00
_cell.angle_gamma   90.00
#
_symmetry.space_group_name_H-M   'P 1'
#
loop_
_entity.id
_entity.type
_entity.pdbx_description
1 polymer ?
#
loop_
_entity_poly.entity_id
_entity_poly.type
_entity_poly.pdbx_seq_one_letter_code
_entity_poly.pdbx_strand_id
1 'polypeptide(L)'
;MSDADGASPNEQLLHACTTDAVALFEACISLPGLDVNCRNGLGLTPLHLAIQNASTQVLEVLLEEEVDVDIKTRQGDTPLHLAVRVEEEEVREWIVQQLLEAGADPRERNKNKDRPQEVIVNAGSEAGQRLRSMLREAEGRIALGGADVADDSDDE
;
A
#
# COMPACT_ATOMS: atom_id res chain seq x y z
N MET A 1 -32.11 -10.19 18.96
CA MET A 1 -32.05 -10.02 17.50
C MET A 1 -31.25 -8.77 17.25
N SER A 2 -29.95 -8.92 17.10
CA SER A 2 -29.03 -7.83 16.75
C SER A 2 -28.71 -8.05 15.28
N ASP A 3 -29.22 -7.15 14.45
CA ASP A 3 -29.16 -7.21 12.99
C ASP A 3 -27.71 -7.46 12.53
N ALA A 4 -27.44 -8.70 12.13
CA ALA A 4 -26.17 -9.10 11.51
C ALA A 4 -26.23 -8.92 9.98
N ASP A 5 -27.26 -8.26 9.47
CA ASP A 5 -27.60 -8.16 8.03
C ASP A 5 -27.44 -6.72 7.49
N GLY A 6 -26.73 -5.85 8.23
CA GLY A 6 -26.65 -4.41 7.95
C GLY A 6 -25.24 -3.85 7.71
N ALA A 7 -24.20 -4.68 7.70
CA ALA A 7 -22.86 -4.21 7.38
C ALA A 7 -22.81 -3.84 5.89
N SER A 8 -22.45 -2.59 5.58
CA SER A 8 -22.26 -2.16 4.19
C SER A 8 -21.21 -3.04 3.49
N PRO A 9 -21.24 -3.20 2.15
CA PRO A 9 -20.21 -3.96 1.44
C PRO A 9 -18.78 -3.55 1.81
N ASN A 10 -18.56 -2.26 2.06
CA ASN A 10 -17.29 -1.69 2.51
C ASN A 10 -16.88 -2.16 3.91
N GLU A 11 -17.82 -2.22 4.85
CA GLU A 11 -17.55 -2.75 6.19
C GLU A 11 -17.25 -4.25 6.15
N GLN A 12 -17.93 -5.00 5.28
CA GLN A 12 -17.65 -6.42 5.06
C GLN A 12 -16.25 -6.63 4.49
N LEU A 13 -15.84 -5.81 3.52
CA LEU A 13 -14.49 -5.84 2.94
C LEU A 13 -13.42 -5.55 3.99
N LEU A 14 -13.58 -4.47 4.75
CA LEU A 14 -12.65 -4.11 5.82
C LEU A 14 -12.57 -5.22 6.87
N HIS A 15 -13.69 -5.87 7.22
CA HIS A 15 -13.69 -7.01 8.14
C HIS A 15 -13.00 -8.24 7.54
N ALA A 16 -13.23 -8.56 6.27
CA ALA A 16 -12.59 -9.67 5.57
C ALA A 16 -11.05 -9.52 5.55
N CYS A 17 -10.55 -8.29 5.32
CA CYS A 17 -9.11 -8.01 5.38
C CYS A 17 -8.53 -8.20 6.80
N THR A 18 -9.32 -8.09 7.87
CA THR A 18 -8.83 -8.29 9.25
C THR A 18 -8.74 -9.75 9.68
N THR A 19 -9.50 -10.65 9.03
CA THR A 19 -9.67 -12.04 9.48
C THR A 19 -8.81 -13.04 8.72
N ASP A 20 -7.94 -12.57 7.82
CA ASP A 20 -7.11 -13.37 6.90
C ASP A 20 -7.93 -14.40 6.08
N ALA A 21 -9.24 -14.16 5.97
CA ALA A 21 -10.17 -15.05 5.30
C ALA A 21 -10.27 -14.66 3.82
N VAL A 22 -9.30 -15.11 3.02
CA VAL A 22 -9.23 -14.82 1.56
C VAL A 22 -10.55 -15.14 0.86
N ALA A 23 -11.21 -16.24 1.21
CA ALA A 23 -12.50 -16.62 0.63
C ALA A 23 -13.62 -15.60 0.92
N LEU A 24 -13.61 -14.97 2.10
CA LEU A 24 -14.55 -13.88 2.42
C LEU A 24 -14.20 -12.61 1.64
N PHE A 25 -12.90 -12.35 1.47
CA PHE A 25 -12.43 -11.19 0.70
C PHE A 25 -12.84 -11.30 -0.78
N GLU A 26 -12.58 -12.43 -1.44
CA GLU A 26 -13.00 -12.69 -2.82
C GLU A 26 -14.53 -12.60 -3.00
N ALA A 27 -15.29 -13.10 -2.01
CA ALA A 27 -16.74 -12.98 -2.04
C ALA A 27 -17.21 -11.51 -1.93
N CYS A 28 -16.52 -10.69 -1.14
CA CYS A 28 -16.86 -9.28 -0.95
C CYS A 28 -16.45 -8.42 -2.15
N ILE A 29 -15.35 -8.75 -2.83
CA ILE A 29 -14.82 -7.90 -3.92
C ILE A 29 -15.77 -7.79 -5.11
N SER A 30 -16.56 -8.84 -5.35
CA SER A 30 -17.57 -8.89 -6.40
C SER A 30 -18.90 -8.21 -6.02
N LEU A 31 -19.03 -7.63 -4.83
CA LEU A 31 -20.28 -7.02 -4.39
C LEU A 31 -20.55 -5.70 -5.12
N PRO A 32 -21.80 -5.45 -5.55
CA PRO A 32 -22.15 -4.19 -6.21
C PRO A 32 -22.05 -3.02 -5.22
N GLY A 33 -21.46 -1.91 -5.68
CA GLY A 33 -21.31 -0.69 -4.88
C GLY A 33 -20.16 -0.75 -3.87
N LEU A 34 -19.25 -1.71 -4.02
CA LEU A 34 -18.04 -1.80 -3.25
C LEU A 34 -17.05 -0.69 -3.62
N ASP A 35 -16.42 -0.10 -2.62
CA ASP A 35 -15.28 0.80 -2.76
C ASP A 35 -14.04 0.14 -2.18
N VAL A 36 -13.12 -0.30 -3.04
CA VAL A 36 -11.84 -0.92 -2.64
C VAL A 36 -10.91 0.07 -1.90
N ASN A 37 -11.19 1.36 -2.00
CA ASN A 37 -10.49 2.44 -1.29
C ASN A 37 -11.24 2.91 -0.04
N CYS A 38 -12.29 2.18 0.38
CA CYS A 38 -13.08 2.51 1.56
C CYS A 38 -12.21 2.57 2.83
N ARG A 39 -12.70 3.27 3.86
CA ARG A 39 -11.88 3.61 5.03
C ARG A 39 -12.60 3.33 6.33
N ASN A 40 -11.91 2.68 7.26
CA ASN A 40 -12.43 2.52 8.62
C ASN A 40 -12.21 3.79 9.47
N GLY A 41 -12.63 3.76 10.75
CA GLY A 41 -12.49 4.90 11.68
C GLY A 41 -11.04 5.33 11.99
N LEU A 42 -10.04 4.52 11.62
CA LEU A 42 -8.61 4.86 11.71
C LEU A 42 -8.06 5.41 10.38
N GLY A 43 -8.91 5.52 9.36
CA GLY A 43 -8.51 5.88 8.00
C GLY A 43 -7.75 4.75 7.29
N LEU A 44 -7.81 3.52 7.77
CA LEU A 44 -7.19 2.38 7.09
C LEU A 44 -8.08 1.93 5.93
N THR A 45 -7.46 1.64 4.79
CA THR A 45 -8.09 1.00 3.63
C THR A 45 -7.90 -0.51 3.67
N PRO A 46 -8.64 -1.28 2.85
CA PRO A 46 -8.37 -2.71 2.64
C PRO A 46 -6.89 -3.01 2.40
N LEU A 47 -6.20 -2.19 1.59
CA LEU A 47 -4.77 -2.34 1.32
C LEU A 47 -3.91 -2.18 2.58
N HIS A 48 -4.21 -1.22 3.46
CA HIS A 48 -3.49 -1.08 4.72
C HIS A 48 -3.68 -2.31 5.62
N LEU A 49 -4.89 -2.85 5.66
CA LEU A 49 -5.23 -4.02 6.48
C LEU A 49 -4.52 -5.29 5.96
N ALA A 50 -4.50 -5.49 4.64
CA ALA A 50 -3.77 -6.59 4.00
C ALA A 50 -2.28 -6.54 4.34
N ILE A 51 -1.67 -5.34 4.31
CA ILE A 51 -0.26 -5.14 4.69
C ILE A 51 -0.02 -5.42 6.16
N GLN A 52 -0.90 -4.94 7.06
CA GLN A 52 -0.77 -5.18 8.50
C GLN A 52 -0.84 -6.66 8.86
N ASN A 53 -1.63 -7.42 8.12
CA ASN A 53 -1.76 -8.86 8.29
C ASN A 53 -0.73 -9.66 7.50
N ALA A 54 0.14 -9.01 6.70
CA ALA A 54 1.07 -9.67 5.81
C ALA A 54 0.40 -10.63 4.81
N SER A 55 -0.88 -10.41 4.50
CA SER A 55 -1.69 -11.25 3.62
C SER A 55 -1.38 -10.96 2.15
N THR A 56 -0.42 -11.67 1.57
CA THR A 56 0.02 -11.47 0.18
C THR A 56 -1.09 -11.71 -0.84
N GLN A 57 -1.91 -12.76 -0.68
CA GLN A 57 -3.03 -13.07 -1.57
C GLN A 57 -4.07 -11.94 -1.63
N VAL A 58 -4.46 -11.38 -0.48
CA VAL A 58 -5.40 -10.25 -0.45
C VAL A 58 -4.78 -9.01 -1.10
N LEU A 59 -3.47 -8.80 -0.89
CA LEU A 59 -2.75 -7.68 -1.48
C LEU A 59 -2.68 -7.79 -3.02
N GLU A 60 -2.38 -8.97 -3.57
CA GLU A 60 -2.37 -9.19 -5.02
C GLU A 60 -3.72 -8.84 -5.64
N VAL A 61 -4.81 -9.39 -5.10
CA VAL A 61 -6.15 -9.14 -5.62
C VAL A 61 -6.54 -7.66 -5.49
N LEU A 62 -6.15 -6.97 -4.41
CA LEU A 62 -6.38 -5.53 -4.28
C LEU A 62 -5.62 -4.72 -5.34
N LEU A 63 -4.37 -5.07 -5.63
CA LEU A 63 -3.58 -4.36 -6.64
C LEU A 63 -4.11 -4.57 -8.06
N GLU A 64 -4.80 -5.69 -8.33
CA GLU A 64 -5.50 -5.93 -9.60
C GLU A 64 -6.72 -5.02 -9.79
N GLU A 65 -7.35 -4.54 -8.71
CA GLU A 65 -8.56 -3.70 -8.72
C GLU A 65 -8.28 -2.18 -8.79
N GLU A 66 -7.12 -1.77 -9.33
CA GLU A 66 -6.72 -0.35 -9.50
C GLU A 66 -6.87 0.51 -8.21
N VAL A 67 -6.49 -0.05 -7.06
CA VAL A 67 -6.53 0.66 -5.76
C VAL A 67 -5.59 1.87 -5.71
N ASP A 68 -5.97 2.90 -4.96
CA ASP A 68 -5.09 4.03 -4.67
C ASP A 68 -4.09 3.65 -3.57
N VAL A 69 -2.85 3.47 -4.00
CA VAL A 69 -1.73 2.99 -3.18
C VAL A 69 -1.06 4.07 -2.33
N ASP A 70 -1.49 5.33 -2.41
CA ASP A 70 -0.93 6.45 -1.64
C ASP A 70 -1.89 7.02 -0.59
N ILE A 71 -3.05 6.39 -0.42
CA ILE A 71 -4.03 6.78 0.58
C ILE A 71 -3.39 6.82 1.99
N LYS A 72 -3.47 7.96 2.68
CA LYS A 72 -2.84 8.15 4.00
C LYS A 72 -3.76 7.86 5.18
N THR A 73 -3.37 6.99 6.10
CA THR A 73 -4.10 6.75 7.37
C THR A 73 -4.31 8.03 8.20
N ARG A 74 -5.06 7.93 9.31
CA ARG A 74 -5.20 9.05 10.25
C ARG A 74 -3.86 9.53 10.84
N GLN A 75 -2.82 8.71 10.82
CA GLN A 75 -1.46 9.05 11.24
C GLN A 75 -0.62 9.66 10.11
N GLY A 76 -1.19 9.76 8.90
CA GLY A 76 -0.49 10.23 7.71
C GLY A 76 0.36 9.16 7.03
N ASP A 77 0.40 7.94 7.58
CA ASP A 77 1.14 6.82 6.99
C ASP A 77 0.47 6.37 5.68
N THR A 78 1.24 6.24 4.60
CA THR A 78 0.82 5.56 3.36
C THR A 78 0.97 4.03 3.51
N PRO A 79 0.43 3.22 2.60
CA PRO A 79 0.72 1.78 2.53
C PRO A 79 2.21 1.46 2.62
N LEU A 80 3.08 2.21 1.93
CA LEU A 80 4.54 2.04 2.03
C LEU A 80 5.11 2.25 3.44
N HIS A 81 4.58 3.18 4.23
CA HIS A 81 5.01 3.38 5.63
C HIS A 81 4.69 2.17 6.51
N LEU A 82 3.59 1.48 6.23
CA LEU A 82 3.23 0.24 6.94
C LEU A 82 4.03 -0.95 6.44
N ALA A 83 4.22 -1.06 5.13
CA ALA A 83 4.91 -2.18 4.49
C ALA A 83 6.32 -2.37 5.06
N VAL A 84 7.11 -1.30 5.18
CA VAL A 84 8.48 -1.35 5.73
C VAL A 84 8.57 -1.75 7.20
N ARG A 85 7.43 -1.90 7.90
CA ARG A 85 7.33 -2.30 9.31
C ARG A 85 6.82 -3.73 9.50
N VAL A 86 6.49 -4.44 8.41
CA VAL A 86 6.11 -5.85 8.45
C VAL A 86 7.26 -6.67 9.05
N GLU A 87 6.93 -7.59 9.96
CA GLU A 87 7.93 -8.35 10.71
C GLU A 87 8.66 -9.36 9.82
N GLU A 88 7.91 -10.08 8.98
CA GLU A 88 8.41 -11.09 8.06
C GLU A 88 9.22 -10.45 6.92
N GLU A 89 10.54 -10.67 6.91
CA GLU A 89 11.44 -9.94 6.00
C GLU A 89 11.17 -10.21 4.52
N GLU A 90 10.91 -11.48 4.16
CA GLU A 90 10.62 -11.89 2.78
C GLU A 90 9.31 -11.27 2.29
N VAL A 91 8.25 -11.34 3.11
CA VAL A 91 6.95 -10.75 2.79
C VAL A 91 7.05 -9.23 2.74
N ARG A 92 7.79 -8.61 3.66
CA ARG A 92 8.05 -7.17 3.69
C ARG A 92 8.70 -6.69 2.40
N GLU A 93 9.78 -7.33 1.96
CA GLU A 93 10.47 -6.98 0.72
C GLU A 93 9.53 -7.11 -0.48
N TRP A 94 8.78 -8.20 -0.56
CA TRP A 94 7.81 -8.43 -1.62
C TRP A 94 6.69 -7.37 -1.65
N ILE A 95 6.07 -7.05 -0.50
CA ILE A 95 5.02 -6.02 -0.42
C ILE A 95 5.55 -4.65 -0.87
N VAL A 96 6.74 -4.26 -0.39
CA VAL A 96 7.34 -2.98 -0.79
C VAL A 96 7.58 -2.94 -2.30
N GLN A 97 8.07 -4.03 -2.88
CA GLN A 97 8.25 -4.13 -4.33
C GLN A 97 6.93 -3.97 -5.08
N GLN A 98 5.87 -4.69 -4.68
CA GLN A 98 4.57 -4.63 -5.34
C GLN A 98 3.95 -3.23 -5.26
N LEU A 99 4.04 -2.56 -4.11
CA LEU A 99 3.55 -1.17 -3.97
C LEU A 99 4.30 -0.19 -4.88
N LEU A 100 5.63 -0.34 -5.00
CA LEU A 100 6.43 0.51 -5.87
C LEU A 100 6.12 0.25 -7.36
N GLU A 101 5.90 -1.00 -7.74
CA GLU A 101 5.47 -1.38 -9.10
C GLU A 101 4.07 -0.85 -9.43
N ALA A 102 3.17 -0.81 -8.44
CA ALA A 102 1.86 -0.19 -8.53
C ALA A 102 1.89 1.36 -8.51
N GLY A 103 3.08 1.96 -8.39
CA GLY A 103 3.27 3.41 -8.51
C GLY A 103 3.17 4.20 -7.21
N ALA A 104 3.23 3.55 -6.04
CA ALA A 104 3.21 4.25 -4.75
C ALA A 104 4.41 5.21 -4.60
N ASP A 105 4.17 6.42 -4.11
CA ASP A 105 5.21 7.44 -3.96
C ASP A 105 6.04 7.21 -2.66
N PRO A 106 7.31 6.81 -2.77
CA PRO A 106 8.19 6.62 -1.60
C PRO A 106 8.62 7.92 -0.92
N ARG A 107 8.24 9.09 -1.46
CA ARG A 107 8.63 10.41 -0.93
C ARG A 107 7.62 11.01 0.03
N GLU A 108 6.44 10.40 0.11
CA GLU A 108 5.36 10.87 0.96
C GLU A 108 5.78 10.94 2.43
N ARG A 109 5.27 11.95 3.12
CA ARG A 109 5.56 12.14 4.54
C ARG A 109 4.32 11.91 5.39
N ASN A 110 4.49 11.18 6.48
CA ASN A 110 3.48 11.02 7.51
C ASN A 110 3.39 12.25 8.43
N LYS A 111 2.55 12.20 9.47
CA LYS A 111 2.39 13.34 10.40
C LYS A 111 3.64 13.68 11.20
N ASN A 112 4.54 12.72 11.40
CA ASN A 112 5.84 12.96 12.03
C ASN A 112 6.86 13.59 11.08
N LYS A 113 6.46 13.80 9.82
CA LYS A 113 7.30 14.22 8.70
C LYS A 113 8.30 13.15 8.29
N ASP A 114 8.12 11.91 8.71
CA ASP A 114 8.99 10.82 8.30
C ASP A 114 8.54 10.29 6.92
N ARG A 115 9.49 9.87 6.09
CA ARG A 115 9.28 9.08 4.87
C ARG A 115 9.24 7.58 5.19
N PRO A 116 8.72 6.72 4.28
CA PRO A 116 8.77 5.27 4.45
C PRO A 116 10.18 4.75 4.78
N GLN A 117 11.22 5.22 4.08
CA GLN A 117 12.60 4.79 4.32
C GLN A 117 13.18 5.22 5.69
N GLU A 118 12.56 6.18 6.37
CA GLU A 118 12.98 6.69 7.68
C GLU A 118 12.38 5.86 8.83
N VAL A 119 11.29 5.12 8.57
CA VAL A 119 10.58 4.27 9.55
C VAL A 119 10.79 2.77 9.36
N ILE A 120 11.78 2.37 8.56
CA ILE A 120 12.17 0.96 8.36
C ILE A 120 12.55 0.32 9.70
N VAL A 121 11.94 -0.82 10.03
CA VAL A 121 12.32 -1.62 11.19
C VAL A 121 13.64 -2.35 10.92
N ASN A 122 14.47 -2.53 11.95
CA ASN A 122 15.77 -3.17 11.82
C ASN A 122 16.67 -2.55 10.72
N ALA A 123 16.64 -1.22 10.55
CA ALA A 123 17.35 -0.53 9.46
C ALA A 123 18.87 -0.79 9.37
N GLY A 124 19.50 -1.33 10.42
CA GLY A 124 20.90 -1.76 10.41
C GLY A 124 21.14 -3.17 9.85
N SER A 125 20.11 -3.99 9.69
CA SER A 125 20.22 -5.33 9.09
C SER A 125 20.40 -5.22 7.57
N GLU A 126 20.90 -6.29 6.95
CA GLU A 126 21.00 -6.38 5.49
C GLU A 126 19.65 -6.15 4.81
N ALA A 127 18.57 -6.75 5.34
CA ALA A 127 17.21 -6.53 4.83
C ALA A 127 16.76 -5.07 4.96
N GLY A 128 17.02 -4.43 6.12
CA GLY A 128 16.70 -3.02 6.32
C GLY A 128 17.48 -2.09 5.38
N GLN A 129 18.75 -2.41 5.11
CA GLN A 129 19.59 -1.68 4.15
C GLN A 129 19.10 -1.88 2.71
N ARG A 130 18.68 -3.09 2.33
CA ARG A 130 18.09 -3.38 1.01
C ARG A 130 16.82 -2.57 0.76
N LEU A 131 15.88 -2.58 1.71
CA LEU A 131 14.66 -1.79 1.62
C LEU A 131 14.95 -0.30 1.47
N ARG A 132 15.92 0.22 2.22
CA ARG A 132 16.35 1.62 2.10
C ARG A 132 16.89 1.91 0.69
N SER A 133 17.70 1.01 0.13
CA SER A 133 18.20 1.16 -1.24
C SER A 133 17.08 1.11 -2.28
N MET A 134 16.15 0.15 -2.17
CA MET A 134 14.98 0.04 -3.06
C MET A 134 14.15 1.31 -3.09
N LEU A 135 13.81 1.86 -1.90
CA LEU A 135 13.02 3.09 -1.81
C LEU A 135 13.79 4.29 -2.38
N ARG A 136 15.09 4.42 -2.09
CA ARG A 136 15.94 5.49 -2.64
C ARG A 136 16.03 5.41 -4.17
N GLU A 137 16.16 4.21 -4.72
CA GLU A 137 16.19 4.01 -6.17
C GLU A 137 14.85 4.37 -6.82
N ALA A 138 13.74 3.95 -6.21
CA ALA A 138 12.41 4.34 -6.67
C ALA A 138 12.21 5.86 -6.63
N GLU A 139 12.67 6.54 -5.56
CA GLU A 139 12.73 8.00 -5.52
C GLU A 139 13.55 8.55 -6.70
N GLY A 140 14.69 7.94 -7.04
CA GLY A 140 15.53 8.35 -8.17
C GLY A 140 14.83 8.21 -9.53
N ARG A 141 14.12 7.09 -9.75
CA ARG A 141 13.36 6.84 -11.00
C ARG A 141 12.28 7.90 -11.23
N ILE A 142 11.55 8.29 -10.18
CA ILE A 142 10.53 9.34 -10.25
C ILE A 142 11.16 10.72 -10.58
N ALA A 143 12.38 11.00 -10.12
CA ALA A 143 13.07 12.25 -10.46
C ALA A 143 13.51 12.33 -11.93
N LEU A 144 13.88 11.19 -12.53
CA LEU A 144 14.37 11.13 -13.92
C LEU A 144 13.25 11.08 -14.96
N GLY A 145 12.06 10.59 -14.61
CA GLY A 145 10.88 10.57 -15.48
C GLY A 145 10.34 11.96 -15.88
N GLY A 146 10.90 13.06 -15.36
CA GLY A 146 10.57 14.43 -15.75
C GLY A 146 11.56 15.10 -16.71
N ALA A 147 12.59 14.40 -17.19
CA ALA A 147 13.72 15.04 -17.90
C ALA A 147 13.85 14.72 -19.41
N ASP A 148 12.99 13.90 -20.02
CA ASP A 148 13.23 13.37 -21.39
C ASP A 148 12.11 13.69 -22.41
N VAL A 149 11.58 14.92 -22.41
CA VAL A 149 10.83 15.48 -23.55
C VAL A 149 11.30 16.91 -23.86
N ALA A 150 12.57 17.06 -24.21
CA ALA A 150 12.99 18.11 -25.15
C ALA A 150 13.15 17.38 -26.48
N ASP A 151 12.09 17.24 -27.27
CA ASP A 151 11.78 18.16 -28.36
C ASP A 151 13.01 18.92 -28.89
N ASP A 152 13.97 18.18 -29.43
CA ASP A 152 14.84 18.68 -30.51
C ASP A 152 14.09 18.48 -31.83
N SER A 153 12.99 19.21 -31.98
CA SER A 153 12.34 19.50 -33.26
C SER A 153 12.35 21.01 -33.46
N ASP A 154 13.51 21.59 -33.73
CA ASP A 154 13.54 22.86 -34.47
C ASP A 154 14.74 22.84 -35.43
N ASP A 155 14.34 22.60 -36.69
CA ASP A 155 15.02 22.90 -37.94
C ASP A 155 15.90 24.17 -37.90
N GLU A 156 17.10 24.09 -38.51
CA GLU A 156 17.54 24.99 -39.60
C GLU A 156 18.50 24.27 -40.56
#